data_AF-A0A1Z5HVW4-F1
#
_entry.id   AF-A0A1Z5HVW4-F1
#
_cell.length_a   1.000
_cell.length_b   1.000
_cell.length_c   1.000
_cell.angle_alpha   90.00
_cell.angle_beta   90.00
_cell.angle_gamma   90.00
#
_symmetry.space_group_name_H-M   'P 1'
#
loop_
_entity.id
_entity.type
_entity.pdbx_description
1 polymer ?
#
loop_
_entity_poly.entity_id
_entity_poly.type
_entity_poly.pdbx_seq_one_letter_code
_entity_poly.pdbx_strand_id
1 'polypeptide(L)' 'MRKIEYNSYIEKLRKKSLNLYTKWVAGIDKPLRSSRPRDPEEEYILFLLDRHRWDQALASGRIEKIGPRRYRWNG' A
#
# COMPACT_ATOMS: atom_id res chain seq x y z
N MET A 1 27.08 -11.01 12.34
CA MET A 1 26.62 -9.76 11.65
C MET A 1 27.12 -9.79 10.21
N ARG A 2 26.25 -9.81 9.19
CA ARG A 2 26.71 -9.72 7.79
C ARG A 2 27.19 -8.31 7.51
N LYS A 3 28.48 -8.14 7.23
CA LYS A 3 29.07 -6.88 6.78
C LYS A 3 28.62 -6.66 5.33
N ILE A 4 27.69 -5.73 5.12
CA ILE A 4 27.22 -5.38 3.77
C ILE A 4 28.04 -4.16 3.33
N GLU A 5 28.83 -4.31 2.27
CA GLU A 5 29.56 -3.19 1.70
C GLU A 5 28.60 -2.19 1.05
N TYR A 6 28.73 -0.93 1.45
CA TYR A 6 27.84 0.17 1.06
C TYR A 6 27.71 0.29 -0.47
N ASN A 7 28.81 0.17 -1.20
CA ASN A 7 28.83 0.27 -2.66
C ASN A 7 28.01 -0.85 -3.30
N SER A 8 28.14 -2.10 -2.81
CA SER A 8 27.33 -3.24 -3.29
C SER A 8 25.84 -3.04 -3.00
N TYR A 9 25.51 -2.43 -1.87
CA TYR A 9 24.13 -2.12 -1.51
C TYR A 9 23.53 -1.06 -2.45
N ILE A 10 24.26 0.03 -2.70
CA ILE A 10 23.81 1.12 -3.59
C ILE A 10 23.65 0.64 -5.03
N GLU A 11 24.56 -0.19 -5.54
CA GLU A 11 24.42 -0.78 -6.88
C GLU A 11 23.18 -1.68 -7.00
N LYS A 12 22.92 -2.50 -5.98
CA LYS A 12 21.70 -3.33 -5.92
C LYS A 12 20.44 -2.46 -5.87
N LEU A 13 20.49 -1.35 -5.14
CA LEU A 13 19.38 -0.40 -5.08
C LEU A 13 19.12 0.25 -6.44
N ARG A 14 20.19 0.71 -7.13
CA ARG A 14 20.11 1.31 -8.47
C ARG A 14 19.58 0.33 -9.52
N LYS A 15 20.02 -0.94 -9.48
CA LYS A 15 19.49 -1.99 -10.36
C LYS A 15 18.01 -2.27 -10.10
N LYS A 16 17.58 -2.26 -8.84
CA LYS A 16 16.17 -2.42 -8.47
C LYS A 16 15.32 -1.24 -8.92
N SER A 17 15.77 -0.01 -8.70
CA SER A 17 15.02 1.19 -9.13
C SER A 17 14.93 1.28 -10.66
N LEU A 18 16.00 0.95 -11.37
CA LEU A 18 16.00 0.89 -12.84
C LEU A 18 15.02 -0.18 -13.35
N ASN A 19 14.98 -1.37 -12.73
CA ASN A 19 14.05 -2.43 -13.10
C ASN A 19 12.58 -2.07 -12.82
N LEU A 20 12.33 -1.31 -11.74
CA LEU A 20 11.01 -0.76 -11.46
C LEU A 20 10.60 0.28 -12.51
N TYR A 21 11.53 1.18 -12.87
CA TYR A 21 11.32 2.18 -13.91
C TYR A 21 11.07 1.54 -15.27
N THR A 22 11.87 0.56 -15.70
CA THR A 22 11.67 -0.13 -16.98
C THR A 22 10.38 -0.94 -17.01
N LYS A 23 9.97 -1.56 -15.89
CA LYS A 23 8.65 -2.21 -15.79
C LYS A 23 7.50 -1.22 -15.83
N TRP A 24 7.67 -0.04 -15.24
CA TRP A 24 6.68 1.03 -15.28
C TRP A 24 6.52 1.58 -16.71
N VAL A 25 7.64 1.87 -17.39
CA VAL A 25 7.66 2.30 -18.80
C VAL A 25 7.12 1.23 -19.74
N ALA A 26 7.51 -0.04 -19.58
CA ALA A 26 6.97 -1.15 -20.36
C ALA A 26 5.50 -1.49 -20.03
N GLY A 27 4.98 -0.96 -18.92
CA GLY A 27 3.58 -1.01 -18.55
C GLY A 27 2.71 0.06 -19.20
N ILE A 28 3.31 1.06 -19.88
CA ILE A 28 2.60 2.15 -20.56
C ILE A 28 1.84 1.63 -21.80
N ASP A 29 2.31 0.56 -22.45
CA ASP A 29 1.64 -0.04 -23.62
C ASP A 29 0.49 -1.00 -23.26
N LYS A 30 0.33 -1.33 -21.96
CA LYS A 30 -0.87 -2.02 -21.50
C LYS A 30 -1.84 -0.94 -21.04
N PRO A 31 -3.09 -0.91 -21.52
CA PRO A 31 -4.07 -0.03 -20.91
C PRO A 31 -4.18 -0.45 -19.45
N LEU A 32 -3.60 0.34 -18.55
CA LEU A 32 -4.02 0.39 -17.15
C LEU A 32 -5.53 0.39 -17.24
N ARG A 33 -6.21 -0.67 -16.73
CA ARG A 33 -7.67 -0.72 -16.67
C ARG A 33 -8.10 0.68 -16.29
N SER A 34 -8.78 1.38 -17.20
CA SER A 34 -9.19 2.75 -16.97
C SER A 34 -10.25 2.66 -15.87
N SER A 35 -9.80 2.65 -14.62
CA SER A 35 -10.66 3.07 -13.55
C SER A 35 -10.83 4.54 -13.86
N ARG A 36 -11.94 4.88 -14.50
CA ARG A 36 -12.45 6.24 -14.46
C ARG A 36 -12.29 6.69 -13.00
N PRO A 37 -11.69 7.87 -12.74
CA PRO A 37 -11.67 8.37 -11.38
C PRO A 37 -13.11 8.35 -10.87
N ARG A 38 -13.32 7.82 -9.66
CA ARG A 38 -14.64 7.81 -9.05
C ARG A 38 -15.13 9.24 -8.92
N ASP A 39 -16.44 9.40 -8.88
CA ASP A 39 -17.00 10.69 -8.53
C ASP A 39 -16.51 11.08 -7.11
N PRO A 40 -16.12 12.34 -6.87
CA PRO A 40 -15.63 12.77 -5.56
C PRO A 40 -16.61 12.49 -4.40
N GLU A 41 -17.91 12.55 -4.65
CA GLU A 41 -18.93 12.22 -3.65
C GLU A 41 -18.96 10.71 -3.36
N GLU A 42 -18.83 9.88 -4.41
CA GLU A 42 -18.72 8.42 -4.26
C GLU A 42 -17.49 8.06 -3.43
N GLU A 43 -16.34 8.69 -3.71
CA GLU A 43 -15.10 8.45 -2.96
C GLU A 43 -15.24 8.86 -1.49
N TYR A 44 -15.90 9.99 -1.21
CA TYR A 44 -16.19 10.44 0.15
C TYR A 44 -17.10 9.45 0.90
N ILE A 45 -18.17 8.97 0.26
CA ILE A 45 -19.10 7.99 0.85
C ILE A 45 -18.37 6.69 1.16
N LEU A 46 -17.54 6.20 0.23
CA LEU A 46 -16.76 4.98 0.44
C LEU A 46 -15.76 5.12 1.58
N PHE A 47 -15.10 6.28 1.71
CA PHE A 47 -14.24 6.56 2.85
C PHE A 47 -14.99 6.49 4.19
N LEU A 48 -16.20 7.08 4.26
CA LEU A 48 -17.03 7.02 5.48
C LEU A 48 -17.44 5.57 5.81
N LEU A 49 -17.81 4.78 4.81
CA LEU A 49 -18.17 3.37 4.98
C LEU A 49 -16.99 2.55 5.50
N ASP A 50 -15.79 2.74 4.95
CA ASP A 50 -14.60 2.00 5.38
C ASP A 50 -14.19 2.40 6.80
N ARG A 51 -14.30 3.68 7.16
CA ARG A 51 -14.10 4.12 8.55
C ARG A 51 -15.09 3.44 9.50
N HIS A 52 -16.37 3.41 9.15
CA HIS A 52 -17.39 2.77 9.97
C HIS A 52 -17.14 1.26 10.14
N ARG A 53 -16.76 0.56 9.05
CA ARG A 53 -16.36 -0.86 9.11
C ARG A 53 -15.17 -1.09 10.04
N TRP A 54 -14.18 -0.18 10.00
CA TRP A 54 -13.02 -0.26 10.87
C TRP A 54 -13.39 -0.08 12.34
N ASP A 55 -14.23 0.92 12.65
CA ASP A 55 -14.72 1.18 14.00
C ASP A 55 -15.54 -0.01 14.54
N GLN A 56 -16.40 -0.62 13.71
CA GLN A 56 -17.11 -1.84 14.07
C GLN A 56 -16.17 -3.03 14.32
N ALA A 57 -15.11 -3.17 13.52
CA ALA A 57 -14.13 -4.24 13.68
C ALA A 57 -13.31 -4.07 14.98
N LEU A 58 -13.00 -2.83 15.37
CA LEU A 58 -12.41 -2.52 16.67
C LEU A 58 -13.40 -2.83 17.82
N ALA A 59 -14.65 -2.40 17.71
CA ALA A 59 -15.66 -2.61 18.76
C ALA A 59 -16.00 -4.09 18.96
N SER A 60 -16.01 -4.88 17.88
CA SER A 60 -16.25 -6.34 17.93
C SER A 60 -15.04 -7.16 18.36
N GLY A 61 -13.87 -6.54 18.54
CA GLY A 61 -12.62 -7.23 18.89
C GLY A 61 -11.97 -8.00 17.74
N ARG A 62 -12.51 -7.92 16.51
CA ARG A 62 -11.88 -8.46 15.30
C ARG A 62 -10.57 -7.74 14.98
N ILE A 63 -10.48 -6.46 15.33
CA ILE A 63 -9.24 -5.69 15.30
C ILE A 63 -8.90 -5.29 16.73
N GLU A 64 -7.65 -5.51 17.11
CA GLU A 64 -7.10 -5.11 18.39
C GLU A 64 -6.06 -4.00 18.20
N LYS A 65 -6.15 -2.93 18.99
CA LYS A 65 -5.19 -1.83 18.97
C LYS A 65 -4.03 -2.13 19.93
N ILE A 66 -2.89 -2.51 19.38
CA ILE A 66 -1.66 -2.85 20.13
C ILE A 66 -0.84 -1.59 20.47
N GLY A 67 -1.03 -0.50 19.75
CA GLY A 67 -0.31 0.75 20.00
C GLY A 67 -0.83 1.94 19.18
N PRO A 68 -0.12 3.07 19.18
CA PRO A 68 -0.60 4.33 18.59
C PRO A 68 -0.99 4.22 17.11
N ARG A 69 -0.26 3.40 16.35
CA ARG A 69 -0.51 3.10 14.92
C ARG A 69 -0.36 1.61 14.61
N ARG A 70 -0.56 0.75 15.62
CA ARG A 70 -0.37 -0.70 15.51
C ARG A 70 -1.69 -1.38 15.80
N TYR A 71 -2.18 -2.12 14.81
CA TYR A 71 -3.41 -2.88 14.87
C TYR A 71 -3.10 -4.34 14.53
N ARG A 72 -3.82 -5.26 15.15
CA ARG A 72 -3.76 -6.69 14.86
C ARG A 72 -5.14 -7.17 14.47
N TRP A 73 -5.19 -7.92 13.38
CA TRP A 73 -6.39 -8.62 12.98
C TRP A 73 -6.46 -9.96 13.70
N ASN A 74 -7.56 -10.19 14.41
CA ASN A 74 -7.84 -11.36 15.23
C ASN A 74 -8.94 -12.26 14.63
N GLY A 75 -9.48 -11.89 13.46
CA GLY A 75 -10.52 -12.65 12.75
C GLY A 75 -9.98 -13.72 11.82
#